data_AF-A0A0C9WWF4-F1
#
_entry.id   AF-A0A0C9WWF4-F1
#
_cell.length_a   1.000
_cell.length_b   1.000
_cell.length_c   1.000
_cell.angle_alpha   90.00
_cell.angle_beta   90.00
_cell.angle_gamma   90.00
#
_symmetry.space_group_name_H-M   'P 1'
#
loop_
_entity.id
_entity.type
_entity.pdbx_description
1 polymer ?
#
loop_
_entity_poly.entity_id
_entity_poly.type
_entity_poly.pdbx_seq_one_letter_code
_entity_poly.pdbx_strand_id
1 'polypeptide(L)'
;MPCITQDPNLEVRPDFISAAFDAVCTALATAEGIDQAVVAARLSDAWDTNNNTRKEAWAEQVKENEAAAVGARLAHEVDELWKEEEVEKTTRLRSGVSGMRPSVSPATSPHLTSASSMQRASRPLGPISGTQGVQKGFCG
;
A
#
# COMPACT_ATOMS: atom_id res chain seq x y z
N MET A 1 -11.46 -0.57 -4.53
CA MET A 1 -12.41 -1.63 -4.11
C MET A 1 -11.96 -2.20 -2.78
N PRO A 2 -12.86 -2.74 -1.93
CA PRO A 2 -12.45 -3.56 -0.80
C PRO A 2 -11.63 -4.76 -1.30
N CYS A 3 -10.46 -4.97 -0.71
CA CYS A 3 -9.55 -6.04 -1.08
C CYS A 3 -10.06 -7.37 -0.54
N ILE A 4 -10.26 -8.35 -1.43
CA ILE A 4 -10.57 -9.72 -1.06
C ILE A 4 -9.26 -10.35 -0.54
N THR A 5 -9.31 -11.00 0.62
CA THR A 5 -8.13 -11.58 1.30
C THR A 5 -8.02 -13.10 1.14
N GLN A 6 -9.11 -13.75 0.74
CA GLN A 6 -9.18 -15.20 0.53
C GLN A 6 -9.68 -15.49 -0.89
N ASP A 7 -9.02 -16.43 -1.57
CA ASP A 7 -9.41 -16.83 -2.93
C ASP A 7 -10.77 -17.54 -2.91
N PRO A 8 -11.82 -16.95 -3.53
CA PRO A 8 -13.15 -17.55 -3.59
C PRO A 8 -13.19 -18.83 -4.44
N ASN A 9 -12.16 -19.13 -5.24
CA ASN A 9 -12.04 -20.42 -5.93
C ASN A 9 -11.74 -21.59 -4.98
N LEU A 10 -11.24 -21.30 -3.77
CA LEU A 10 -10.99 -22.30 -2.74
C LEU A 10 -12.21 -22.53 -1.84
N GLU A 11 -13.25 -21.70 -1.96
CA GLU A 11 -14.46 -21.88 -1.16
C GLU A 11 -15.28 -23.07 -1.65
N VAL A 12 -15.53 -23.99 -0.73
CA VAL A 12 -16.37 -25.16 -0.97
C VAL A 12 -17.83 -24.74 -0.90
N ARG A 13 -18.61 -25.16 -1.89
CA ARG A 13 -20.05 -24.94 -1.90
C ARG A 13 -20.70 -25.60 -0.67
N PRO A 14 -21.63 -24.92 0.03
CA PRO A 14 -22.38 -25.53 1.13
C PRO A 14 -23.14 -26.78 0.70
N ASP A 15 -23.33 -27.72 1.63
CA ASP A 15 -24.10 -28.93 1.39
C ASP A 15 -25.62 -28.63 1.43
N PHE A 16 -26.14 -28.34 0.24
CA PHE A 16 -27.55 -28.07 -0.02
C PHE A 16 -28.44 -29.32 -0.05
N ILE A 17 -27.91 -30.50 0.31
CA ILE A 17 -28.65 -31.76 0.41
C ILE A 17 -28.66 -32.26 1.86
N SER A 18 -27.95 -31.58 2.76
CA SER A 18 -27.91 -31.96 4.17
C SER A 18 -29.27 -31.80 4.87
N ALA A 19 -29.57 -32.69 5.81
CA ALA A 19 -30.78 -32.59 6.63
C ALA A 19 -30.86 -31.28 7.42
N ALA A 20 -29.71 -30.69 7.76
CA ALA A 20 -29.64 -29.38 8.41
C ALA A 20 -30.09 -28.26 7.46
N PHE A 21 -29.66 -28.30 6.19
CA PHE A 21 -30.13 -27.37 5.17
C PHE A 21 -31.62 -27.52 4.90
N ASP A 22 -32.12 -28.75 4.82
CA ASP A 22 -33.55 -29.01 4.68
C ASP A 22 -34.35 -28.40 5.83
N ALA A 23 -33.91 -28.58 7.08
CA ALA A 23 -34.57 -27.99 8.24
C ALA A 23 -34.65 -26.45 8.17
N VAL A 24 -33.58 -25.80 7.71
CA VAL A 24 -33.56 -24.34 7.47
C VAL A 24 -34.54 -23.96 6.36
N CYS A 25 -34.54 -24.69 5.24
CA CYS A 25 -35.45 -24.41 4.13
C CYS A 25 -36.91 -24.59 4.54
N THR A 26 -37.25 -25.63 5.30
CA THR A 26 -38.60 -25.85 5.84
C THR A 26 -39.02 -24.72 6.77
N ALA A 27 -38.14 -24.26 7.67
CA ALA A 27 -38.43 -23.16 8.58
C ALA A 27 -38.70 -21.85 7.82
N LEU A 28 -37.87 -21.53 6.83
CA LEU A 28 -38.04 -20.34 5.98
C LEU A 28 -39.29 -20.43 5.11
N ALA A 29 -39.55 -21.58 4.50
CA ALA A 29 -40.75 -21.85 3.71
C ALA A 29 -42.03 -21.64 4.54
N THR A 30 -42.02 -22.11 5.79
CA THR A 30 -43.14 -21.93 6.72
C THR A 30 -43.32 -20.47 7.12
N ALA A 31 -42.23 -19.74 7.36
CA ALA A 31 -42.27 -18.34 7.77
C ALA A 31 -42.75 -17.41 6.62
N GLU A 32 -42.32 -17.68 5.40
CA GLU A 32 -42.65 -16.88 4.21
C GLU A 32 -43.93 -17.37 3.51
N GLY A 33 -44.45 -18.55 3.87
CA GLY A 33 -45.63 -19.14 3.23
C GLY A 33 -45.37 -19.56 1.78
N ILE A 34 -44.13 -19.93 1.44
CA ILE A 34 -43.72 -20.35 0.09
C ILE A 34 -43.25 -21.80 0.08
N ASP A 35 -43.08 -22.35 -1.12
CA ASP A 35 -42.62 -23.72 -1.29
C ASP A 35 -41.14 -23.90 -0.89
N GLN A 36 -40.84 -25.03 -0.25
CA GLN A 36 -39.47 -25.33 0.21
C GLN A 36 -38.48 -25.45 -0.94
N ALA A 37 -38.87 -26.02 -2.09
CA ALA A 37 -37.97 -26.12 -3.24
C ALA A 37 -37.65 -24.74 -3.82
N VAL A 38 -38.58 -23.79 -3.73
CA VAL A 38 -38.34 -22.39 -4.12
C VAL A 38 -37.33 -21.72 -3.19
N VAL A 39 -37.43 -21.95 -1.88
CA VAL A 39 -36.42 -21.46 -0.91
C VAL A 39 -35.04 -22.05 -1.20
N ALA A 40 -34.97 -23.36 -1.37
CA ALA A 40 -33.71 -24.07 -1.62
C ALA A 40 -33.04 -23.58 -2.91
N ALA A 41 -33.81 -23.42 -4.00
CA ALA A 41 -33.33 -22.87 -5.26
C ALA A 41 -32.79 -21.45 -5.09
N ARG A 42 -33.55 -20.56 -4.42
CA ARG A 42 -33.12 -19.17 -4.18
C ARG A 42 -31.84 -19.08 -3.37
N LEU A 43 -31.68 -19.89 -2.32
CA LEU A 43 -30.47 -19.90 -1.51
C LEU A 43 -29.26 -20.40 -2.29
N SER A 44 -29.45 -21.44 -3.10
CA SER A 44 -28.43 -21.95 -4.00
C SER A 44 -28.01 -20.91 -5.04
N ASP A 45 -28.98 -20.30 -5.72
CA ASP A 45 -28.72 -19.29 -6.76
C ASP A 45 -28.05 -18.04 -6.18
N ALA A 46 -28.48 -17.61 -4.99
CA ALA A 46 -27.86 -16.49 -4.28
C ALA A 46 -26.40 -16.79 -3.93
N TRP A 47 -26.10 -18.02 -3.49
CA TRP A 47 -24.74 -18.45 -3.22
C TRP A 47 -23.89 -18.44 -4.49
N ASP A 48 -24.37 -19.05 -5.58
CA ASP A 48 -23.64 -19.13 -6.84
C ASP A 48 -23.39 -17.73 -7.42
N THR A 49 -24.38 -16.85 -7.40
CA THR A 49 -24.25 -15.45 -7.85
C THR A 49 -23.19 -14.71 -7.05
N ASN A 50 -23.28 -14.75 -5.71
CA ASN A 50 -22.34 -14.06 -4.84
C ASN A 50 -20.91 -14.61 -5.00
N ASN A 51 -20.75 -15.93 -5.08
CA ASN A 51 -19.44 -16.54 -5.26
C ASN A 51 -18.82 -16.17 -6.62
N ASN A 52 -19.61 -16.17 -7.69
CA ASN A 52 -19.15 -15.77 -9.01
C ASN A 52 -18.72 -14.30 -9.06
N THR A 53 -19.51 -13.39 -8.48
CA THR A 53 -19.12 -11.98 -8.35
C THR A 53 -17.81 -11.81 -7.58
N ARG A 54 -17.60 -12.58 -6.51
CA ARG A 54 -16.34 -12.55 -5.75
C ARG A 54 -15.17 -13.09 -6.58
N LYS A 55 -15.38 -14.13 -7.39
CA LYS A 55 -14.34 -14.66 -8.30
C LYS A 55 -13.94 -13.66 -9.36
N GLU A 56 -14.89 -12.93 -9.94
CA GLU A 56 -14.62 -11.87 -10.90
C GLU A 56 -13.81 -10.74 -10.26
N ALA A 57 -14.25 -10.25 -9.10
CA ALA A 57 -13.53 -9.23 -8.33
C ALA A 57 -12.13 -9.70 -7.92
N TRP A 58 -11.97 -10.97 -7.54
CA TRP A 58 -10.66 -11.56 -7.23
C TRP A 58 -9.75 -11.58 -8.46
N ALA A 59 -10.26 -11.98 -9.62
CA ALA A 59 -9.50 -12.01 -10.87
C ALA A 59 -9.03 -10.60 -11.27
N GLU A 60 -9.88 -9.59 -11.11
CA GLU A 60 -9.51 -8.19 -11.34
C GLU A 60 -8.41 -7.73 -10.37
N GLN A 61 -8.56 -8.03 -9.08
CA GLN A 61 -7.56 -7.70 -8.07
C GLN A 61 -6.21 -8.38 -8.34
N VAL A 62 -6.20 -9.65 -8.77
CA VAL A 62 -4.96 -10.36 -9.14
C VAL A 62 -4.27 -9.64 -10.31
N LYS A 63 -5.03 -9.26 -11.34
CA LYS A 63 -4.51 -8.53 -12.49
C LYS A 63 -3.95 -7.15 -12.11
N GLU A 64 -4.65 -6.42 -11.25
CA GLU A 64 -4.17 -5.13 -10.73
C GLU A 64 -2.87 -5.28 -9.92
N ASN A 65 -2.80 -6.29 -9.06
CA ASN A 65 -1.61 -6.57 -8.26
C ASN A 65 -0.41 -6.96 -9.13
N GLU A 66 -0.62 -7.76 -10.17
CA GLU A 66 0.42 -8.09 -11.15
C GLU A 66 0.91 -6.84 -11.89
N ALA A 67 0.00 -5.99 -12.38
CA ALA A 67 0.34 -4.74 -13.05
C ALA A 67 1.11 -3.79 -12.12
N ALA A 68 0.70 -3.68 -10.86
CA ALA A 68 1.38 -2.88 -9.85
C ALA A 68 2.80 -3.42 -9.57
N ALA A 69 2.96 -4.75 -9.48
CA ALA A 69 4.27 -5.38 -9.27
C ALA A 69 5.21 -5.13 -10.45
N VAL A 70 4.71 -5.19 -11.69
CA VAL A 70 5.50 -4.88 -12.90
C VAL A 70 5.87 -3.40 -12.93
N GLY A 71 4.92 -2.50 -12.64
CA GLY A 71 5.17 -1.06 -12.57
C GLY A 71 6.22 -0.69 -11.52
N ALA A 72 6.17 -1.32 -10.34
CA ALA A 72 7.14 -1.11 -9.27
C ALA A 72 8.56 -1.56 -9.69
N ARG A 73 8.68 -2.69 -10.40
CA ARG A 73 9.97 -3.16 -10.93
C ARG A 73 10.55 -2.19 -11.96
N LEU A 74 9.74 -1.77 -12.93
CA LEU A 74 10.16 -0.80 -13.94
C LEU A 74 10.57 0.54 -13.32
N ALA A 75 9.81 1.03 -12.34
CA ALA A 75 10.15 2.26 -11.64
C ALA A 75 11.50 2.14 -10.90
N HIS A 76 11.76 0.99 -10.28
CA HIS A 76 13.05 0.72 -9.64
C HIS A 76 14.20 0.68 -10.65
N GLU A 77 14.03 0.00 -11.78
CA GLU A 77 15.06 -0.05 -12.84
C GLU A 77 15.37 1.33 -13.42
N VAL A 78 14.34 2.15 -13.67
CA VAL A 78 14.51 3.53 -14.14
C VAL A 78 15.25 4.37 -13.10
N ASP A 79 14.89 4.27 -11.82
CA ASP A 79 15.55 5.00 -10.73
C ASP A 79 17.04 4.64 -10.62
N GLU A 80 17.40 3.36 -10.75
CA GLU A 80 18.80 2.93 -10.77
C GLU A 80 19.58 3.51 -11.96
N LEU A 81 18.98 3.52 -13.16
CA LEU A 81 19.62 4.13 -14.33
C LEU A 81 19.86 5.64 -14.16
N TRP A 82 18.90 6.37 -13.57
CA TRP A 82 19.08 7.79 -13.27
C TRP A 82 20.22 8.04 -12.29
N LYS A 83 20.35 7.19 -11.25
CA LYS A 83 21.47 7.29 -10.29
C LYS A 83 22.81 7.01 -10.97
N GLU A 84 22.88 5.99 -11.83
CA GLU A 84 24.10 5.65 -12.57
C GLU A 84 24.53 6.80 -13.50
N GLU A 85 23.59 7.41 -14.23
CA GLU A 85 23.86 8.58 -15.08
C GLU A 85 24.35 9.78 -14.25
N GLU A 86 23.73 10.03 -13.09
CA GLU A 86 24.15 11.12 -12.20
C GLU A 86 25.57 10.91 -11.65
N VAL A 87 25.91 9.68 -11.26
CA VAL A 87 27.26 9.31 -10.81
C VAL A 87 28.27 9.45 -11.95
N GLU A 88 27.94 9.03 -13.18
CA GLU A 88 28.82 9.22 -14.32
C GLU A 88 29.05 10.71 -14.63
N LYS A 89 28.00 11.51 -14.62
CA LYS A 89 28.09 12.96 -14.86
C LYS A 89 28.95 13.66 -13.80
N THR A 90 28.75 13.32 -12.53
CA THR A 90 29.51 13.93 -11.42
C THR A 90 30.97 13.50 -11.42
N THR A 91 31.27 12.24 -11.76
CA THR A 91 32.67 11.76 -11.89
C THR A 91 33.38 12.38 -13.10
N ARG A 92 32.71 12.56 -14.24
CA ARG A 92 33.24 13.31 -15.41
C ARG A 92 33.54 14.77 -15.07
N LEU A 93 32.63 15.44 -14.38
CA LEU A 93 32.84 16.83 -13.93
C LEU A 93 34.01 16.94 -12.94
N ARG A 94 34.12 16.00 -12.00
CA ARG A 94 35.22 15.99 -11.00
C ARG A 94 36.58 15.69 -11.62
N SER A 95 36.64 14.79 -12.59
CA SER A 95 37.88 14.46 -13.31
C SER A 95 38.32 15.56 -14.28
N GLY A 96 37.38 16.30 -14.90
CA GLY A 96 37.68 17.46 -15.73
C GLY A 96 38.24 18.68 -14.97
N VAL A 97 37.92 18.82 -13.68
CA VAL A 97 38.39 19.95 -12.84
C VAL A 97 39.81 19.69 -12.26
N SER A 98 40.30 18.45 -12.27
CA SER A 98 41.62 18.11 -11.71
C SER A 98 42.82 18.57 -12.55
N GLY A 99 42.61 19.13 -13.75
CA GLY A 99 43.67 19.69 -14.60
C GLY A 99 44.00 21.16 -14.33
N MET A 100 43.15 21.89 -13.62
CA MET A 100 43.37 23.29 -13.27
C MET A 100 43.96 23.35 -11.86
N ARG A 101 45.25 23.02 -11.74
CA ARG A 101 46.03 23.31 -10.53
C ARG A 101 46.20 24.84 -10.48
N PRO A 102 45.57 25.58 -9.55
CA PRO A 102 45.90 26.98 -9.40
C PRO A 102 47.36 27.04 -8.92
N SER A 103 48.20 27.74 -9.67
CA SER A 103 49.55 28.08 -9.24
C SER A 103 49.44 28.99 -8.01
N VAL A 104 49.38 28.38 -6.83
CA VAL A 104 49.52 29.09 -5.55
C VAL A 104 50.99 29.43 -5.36
N SER A 105 51.35 30.67 -5.68
CA SER A 105 52.61 31.28 -5.27
C SER A 105 52.67 31.35 -3.74
N PRO A 106 53.85 31.13 -3.11
CA PRO A 106 53.94 31.00 -1.67
C PRO A 106 53.84 32.36 -0.96
N ALA A 107 52.96 32.38 0.03
CA ALA A 107 53.01 33.08 1.31
C ALA A 107 53.76 34.44 1.41
N THR A 108 52.97 35.47 1.74
CA THR A 108 53.40 36.51 2.69
C THR A 108 52.37 36.54 3.83
N SER A 109 52.80 36.12 5.02
CA SER A 109 52.05 36.30 6.27
C SER A 109 52.01 37.78 6.67
N PRO A 110 50.98 38.20 7.42
CA PRO A 110 51.29 38.58 8.80
C PRO A 110 50.27 38.08 9.84
N HIS A 111 50.81 37.39 10.85
CA HIS A 111 50.69 37.65 12.28
C HIS A 111 49.35 38.18 12.86
N LEU A 112 48.65 37.24 13.52
CA LEU A 112 47.89 37.31 14.80
C LEU A 112 47.03 38.55 15.11
N THR A 113 45.74 38.33 15.42
CA THR A 113 45.24 38.39 16.82
C THR A 113 43.75 38.04 16.97
N SER A 114 43.47 37.36 18.11
CA SER A 114 42.28 37.49 18.96
C SER A 114 40.96 36.80 18.60
N ALA A 115 40.80 35.62 19.20
CA ALA A 115 39.68 35.20 20.06
C ALA A 115 38.30 35.89 19.94
N SER A 116 37.29 35.09 19.56
CA SER A 116 35.92 35.10 20.11
C SER A 116 35.30 33.74 19.72
N SER A 117 35.25 32.74 20.59
CA SER A 117 34.34 32.60 21.74
C SER A 117 32.86 32.60 21.33
N MET A 118 32.24 31.41 21.48
CA MET A 118 30.80 31.18 21.72
C MET A 118 29.85 31.49 20.53
N GLN A 119 28.87 30.67 20.13
CA GLN A 119 28.06 29.71 20.86
C GLN A 119 27.42 28.73 19.87
N ARG A 120 27.43 27.45 20.24
CA ARG A 120 26.61 26.38 19.65
C ARG A 120 25.17 26.57 20.14
N ALA A 121 24.26 27.01 19.27
CA ALA A 121 22.83 27.02 19.57
C ALA A 121 22.22 25.69 19.13
N SER A 122 21.82 24.92 20.13
CA SER A 122 21.13 23.65 20.05
C SER A 122 19.76 23.77 19.39
N ARG A 123 19.43 22.79 18.55
CA ARG A 123 18.04 22.46 18.18
C ARG A 123 17.25 22.08 19.44
N PRO A 124 16.01 22.56 19.62
CA PRO A 124 15.03 21.85 20.42
C PRO A 124 14.11 21.01 19.51
N LEU A 125 14.06 19.72 19.84
CA LEU A 125 12.98 18.80 19.49
C LEU A 125 11.66 19.33 20.07
N GLY A 126 10.63 19.40 19.24
CA GLY A 126 9.25 19.55 19.69
C GLY A 126 8.41 18.42 19.12
N PRO A 127 8.00 17.42 19.91
CA PRO A 127 6.92 16.53 19.54
C PRO A 127 5.59 17.23 19.83
N ILE A 128 4.82 17.55 18.79
CA ILE A 128 3.40 17.89 18.97
C ILE A 128 2.61 16.58 19.05
N SER A 129 2.52 16.07 20.28
CA SER A 129 1.41 15.22 20.70
C SER A 129 0.12 16.02 20.59
N GLY A 130 -0.66 15.75 19.54
CA GLY A 130 -2.05 16.17 19.42
C GLY A 130 -2.96 15.04 19.85
N THR A 131 -3.27 15.00 21.13
CA THR A 131 -4.27 14.16 21.78
C THR A 131 -5.69 14.47 21.32
N GLN A 132 -6.49 13.40 21.15
CA GLN A 132 -7.92 13.27 21.49
C GLN A 132 -8.91 14.36 21.06
N GLY A 133 -9.83 13.96 20.17
CA GLY A 133 -11.23 14.43 20.13
C GLY A 133 -12.14 13.20 19.94
N VAL A 134 -12.75 12.67 21.02
CA VAL A 134 -14.17 12.86 21.38
C VAL A 134 -15.09 12.41 20.24
N GLN A 135 -15.55 11.16 20.18
CA GLN A 135 -16.65 10.53 20.94
C GLN A 135 -17.97 11.33 21.03
N LYS A 136 -19.03 10.72 20.48
CA LYS A 136 -20.48 10.81 20.80
C LYS A 136 -21.39 11.79 20.05
N GLY A 137 -22.51 11.20 19.60
CA GLY A 137 -23.81 11.83 19.36
C GLY A 137 -24.05 12.11 17.88
N PHE A 138 -25.22 11.84 17.29
CA PHE A 138 -26.55 11.83 17.89
C PHE A 138 -27.51 11.13 16.91
N CYS A 139 -28.44 10.35 17.45
CA CYS A 139 -29.58 9.80 16.74
C CYS A 139 -30.58 10.91 16.41
N GLY A 140 -31.22 10.78 15.26
CA GLY A 140 -32.40 11.54 14.83
C GLY A 140 -32.93 10.91 13.57
#